data_AF-A0AA97B199-F1
#
_entry.id   AF-A0AA97B199-F1
#
_cell.length_a   1.000
_cell.length_b   1.000
_cell.length_c   1.000
_cell.angle_alpha   90.00
_cell.angle_beta   90.00
_cell.angle_gamma   90.00
#
_symmetry.space_group_name_H-M   'P 1'
#
loop_
_entity.id
_entity.type
_entity.pdbx_description
1 polymer ?
#
loop_
_entity_poly.entity_id
_entity_poly.type
_entity_poly.pdbx_seq_one_letter_code
_entity_poly.pdbx_strand_id
1 'polypeptide(L)'
;MDGLPPHVVPVLLTSLFAILKVPHDFREAVALTLRCGGEADVAAALTGALLGAHLGTRAIPARLRKQVLYSENLVDTADRLFRAHQVRETLATALSHRRRR
;
A
#
# COMPACT_ATOMS: atom_id res chain seq x y z
N MET A 1 -28.21 5.54 6.38
CA MET A 1 -27.25 5.60 7.49
C MET A 1 -25.97 6.14 6.90
N ASP A 2 -25.66 7.40 7.18
CA ASP A 2 -24.42 8.02 6.73
C ASP A 2 -23.34 7.68 7.75
N GLY A 3 -22.46 6.74 7.41
CA GLY A 3 -21.37 6.25 8.26
C GLY A 3 -20.56 5.17 7.57
N LEU A 4 -19.29 5.02 7.95
CA LEU A 4 -18.47 3.90 7.48
C LEU A 4 -19.07 2.57 7.98
N PRO A 5 -19.07 1.50 7.17
CA PRO A 5 -19.43 0.18 7.66
C PRO A 5 -18.64 -0.21 8.92
N PRO A 6 -19.24 -0.91 9.90
CA PRO A 6 -18.62 -1.16 11.21
C PRO A 6 -17.24 -1.85 11.17
N HIS A 7 -16.96 -2.65 10.14
CA HIS A 7 -15.70 -3.36 9.98
C HIS A 7 -14.54 -2.48 9.48
N VAL A 8 -14.83 -1.32 8.86
CA VAL A 8 -13.80 -0.48 8.25
C VAL A 8 -12.83 0.09 9.28
N VAL A 9 -13.34 0.62 10.40
CA VAL A 9 -12.50 1.23 11.43
C VAL A 9 -11.55 0.20 12.06
N PRO A 10 -12.00 -1.00 12.51
CA PRO A 10 -11.12 -2.05 12.99
C PRO A 10 -10.05 -2.48 11.99
N VAL A 11 -10.40 -2.64 10.70
CA VAL A 11 -9.46 -3.04 9.65
C VAL A 11 -8.35 -1.99 9.48
N LEU A 12 -8.71 -0.71 9.38
CA LEU A 12 -7.76 0.39 9.24
C LEU A 12 -6.84 0.51 10.46
N LEU A 13 -7.41 0.42 11.68
CA LEU A 13 -6.62 0.51 12.91
C LEU A 13 -5.69 -0.68 13.09
N THR A 14 -6.11 -1.89 12.69
CA THR A 14 -5.27 -3.09 12.72
C THR A 14 -4.06 -2.94 11.79
N SER A 15 -4.29 -2.47 10.56
CA SER A 15 -3.21 -2.22 9.60
C SER A 15 -2.27 -1.12 10.07
N LEU A 16 -2.82 0.01 10.54
CA LEU A 16 -2.03 1.12 11.06
C LEU A 16 -1.17 0.70 12.27
N PHE A 17 -1.74 -0.08 13.19
CA PHE A 17 -1.00 -0.61 14.33
C PHE A 17 0.18 -1.48 13.86
N ALA A 18 -0.05 -2.40 12.92
CA ALA A 18 0.99 -3.31 12.47
C ALA A 18 2.17 -2.59 11.80
N ILE A 19 1.90 -1.60 10.92
CA ILE A 19 2.96 -0.86 10.24
C ILE A 19 3.75 0.04 11.19
N LEU A 20 3.13 0.55 12.26
CA LEU A 20 3.83 1.36 13.26
C LEU A 20 4.61 0.50 14.25
N LYS A 21 4.09 -0.69 14.57
CA LYS A 21 4.76 -1.63 15.48
C LYS A 21 5.95 -2.32 14.83
N VAL A 22 5.87 -2.62 13.53
CA VAL A 22 6.86 -3.38 12.77
C VAL A 22 7.14 -2.70 11.42
N PRO A 23 7.75 -1.50 11.42
CA PRO A 23 7.89 -0.68 10.20
C PRO A 23 8.90 -1.19 9.18
N HIS A 24 9.83 -2.07 9.59
CA HIS A 24 10.98 -2.48 8.78
C HIS A 24 11.02 -3.99 8.48
N ASP A 25 10.00 -4.75 8.90
CA ASP A 25 9.88 -6.17 8.59
C ASP A 25 8.48 -6.44 7.99
N PHE A 26 8.45 -6.52 6.66
CA PHE A 26 7.24 -6.78 5.89
C PHE A 26 6.56 -8.09 6.33
N ARG A 27 7.36 -9.15 6.55
CA ARG A 27 6.83 -10.48 6.85
C ARG A 27 6.18 -10.46 8.23
N GLU A 28 6.87 -9.90 9.22
CA GLU A 28 6.37 -9.89 10.58
C GLU A 28 5.16 -8.96 10.75
N ALA A 29 5.13 -7.81 10.08
CA ALA A 29 3.97 -6.91 10.10
C ALA A 29 2.70 -7.56 9.49
N VAL A 30 2.85 -8.22 8.33
CA VAL A 30 1.72 -8.92 7.69
C VAL A 30 1.29 -10.13 8.51
N ALA A 31 2.23 -10.87 9.11
CA ALA A 31 1.90 -11.98 10.00
C ALA A 31 1.16 -11.50 11.25
N LEU A 32 1.52 -10.34 11.80
CA LEU A 32 0.84 -9.72 12.93
C LEU A 32 -0.63 -9.44 12.62
N THR A 33 -0.95 -8.85 11.45
CA THR A 33 -2.35 -8.60 11.07
C THR A 33 -3.13 -9.89 10.82
N LEU A 34 -2.51 -10.90 10.19
CA LEU A 34 -3.17 -12.18 9.91
C LEU A 34 -3.55 -12.95 11.18
N ARG A 35 -2.81 -12.74 12.28
CA ARG A 35 -3.08 -13.37 13.59
C ARG A 35 -4.24 -12.71 14.36
N CYS A 36 -4.72 -11.53 13.96
CA CYS A 36 -5.76 -10.79 14.67
C CYS A 36 -7.20 -11.33 14.43
N GLY A 37 -7.43 -12.13 13.38
CA GLY A 37 -8.77 -12.59 13.01
C GLY A 37 -9.66 -11.49 12.40
N GLY A 38 -10.96 -11.77 12.23
CA GLY A 38 -11.89 -10.88 11.52
C GLY A 38 -11.59 -10.80 10.02
N GLU A 39 -11.66 -9.61 9.44
CA GLU A 39 -11.25 -9.32 8.04
C GLU A 39 -9.72 -9.17 7.93
N ALA A 40 -9.01 -10.19 8.39
CA ALA A 40 -7.56 -10.19 8.51
C ALA A 40 -6.86 -10.15 7.14
N ASP A 41 -7.49 -10.70 6.10
CA ASP A 41 -7.01 -10.65 4.72
C ASP A 41 -7.00 -9.22 4.17
N VAL A 42 -8.06 -8.45 4.42
CA VAL A 42 -8.14 -7.03 4.03
C VAL A 42 -7.13 -6.19 4.82
N ALA A 43 -7.03 -6.41 6.13
CA ALA A 43 -6.04 -5.72 6.98
C ALA A 43 -4.60 -6.05 6.55
N ALA A 44 -4.32 -7.30 6.20
CA ALA A 44 -3.02 -7.74 5.68
C ALA A 44 -2.72 -7.13 4.31
N ALA A 45 -3.71 -7.01 3.42
CA ALA A 45 -3.56 -6.36 2.12
C ALA A 45 -3.19 -4.89 2.26
N LEU A 46 -3.86 -4.14 3.15
CA LEU A 46 -3.54 -2.74 3.44
C LEU A 46 -2.13 -2.60 4.03
N THR A 47 -1.79 -3.45 4.99
CA THR A 47 -0.46 -3.48 5.62
C THR A 47 0.62 -3.75 4.59
N GLY A 48 0.40 -4.71 3.70
CA GLY A 48 1.30 -5.03 2.60
C GLY A 48 1.45 -3.90 1.58
N ALA A 49 0.37 -3.19 1.26
CA ALA A 49 0.42 -2.04 0.37
C ALA A 49 1.24 -0.89 0.97
N LEU A 50 1.00 -0.53 2.24
CA LEU A 50 1.68 0.57 2.92
C LEU A 50 3.16 0.26 3.15
N LEU A 51 3.49 -0.93 3.66
CA LEU A 51 4.89 -1.33 3.84
C LEU A 51 5.60 -1.62 2.52
N GLY A 52 4.90 -2.14 1.53
CA GLY A 52 5.46 -2.33 0.19
C GLY A 52 5.85 -1.00 -0.45
N ALA A 53 5.06 0.05 -0.25
CA ALA A 53 5.40 1.41 -0.67
C ALA A 53 6.57 2.00 0.13
N HIS A 54 6.65 1.73 1.44
CA HIS A 54 7.71 2.25 2.32
C HIS A 54 9.06 1.56 2.13
N LEU A 55 9.07 0.22 2.04
CA LEU A 55 10.29 -0.61 2.01
C LEU A 55 10.70 -1.02 0.59
N GLY A 56 9.80 -0.88 -0.37
CA GLY A 56 9.98 -1.34 -1.74
C GLY A 56 9.73 -2.85 -1.93
N THR A 57 9.58 -3.25 -3.20
CA THR A 57 9.17 -4.61 -3.58
C THR A 57 10.18 -5.70 -3.19
N ARG A 58 11.44 -5.35 -2.94
CA ARG A 58 12.49 -6.30 -2.52
C ARG A 58 12.34 -6.76 -1.08
N ALA A 59 11.66 -5.99 -0.23
CA ALA A 59 11.35 -6.39 1.15
C ALA A 59 10.28 -7.51 1.22
N ILE A 60 9.49 -7.67 0.16
CA ILE A 60 8.50 -8.75 0.05
C ILE A 60 9.23 -10.08 -0.20
N PRO A 61 8.95 -11.14 0.58
CA PRO A 61 9.55 -12.45 0.37
C PRO A 61 9.43 -12.91 -1.09
N ALA A 62 10.55 -13.31 -1.68
CA ALA A 62 10.63 -13.60 -3.12
C ALA A 62 9.62 -14.66 -3.58
N ARG A 63 9.32 -15.66 -2.73
CA ARG A 63 8.30 -16.67 -3.00
C ARG A 63 6.91 -16.04 -3.20
N LEU A 64 6.53 -15.08 -2.35
CA LEU A 64 5.22 -14.42 -2.44
C LEU A 64 5.13 -13.55 -3.70
N ARG A 65 6.19 -12.77 -4.00
CA ARG A 65 6.22 -11.93 -5.21
C ARG A 65 6.16 -12.74 -6.52
N LYS A 66 6.74 -13.96 -6.52
CA LYS A 66 6.75 -14.85 -7.70
C LYS A 66 5.46 -15.66 -7.87
N GLN A 67 4.73 -15.91 -6.79
CA GLN A 67 3.57 -16.82 -6.80
C GLN A 67 2.22 -16.09 -6.72
N VAL A 68 2.21 -14.77 -6.49
CA VAL A 68 0.97 -14.00 -6.47
C VAL A 68 0.30 -14.01 -7.84
N LEU A 69 -1.03 -14.15 -7.83
CA LEU A 69 -1.85 -14.15 -9.03
C LEU A 69 -1.71 -12.81 -9.77
N TYR A 70 -1.59 -12.86 -11.09
CA TYR A 70 -1.45 -11.68 -11.97
C TYR A 70 -0.26 -10.77 -11.62
N SER A 71 0.86 -11.34 -11.16
CA SER A 71 2.06 -10.59 -10.76
C SER A 71 2.56 -9.62 -11.84
N GLU A 72 2.59 -10.04 -13.11
CA GLU A 72 2.99 -9.19 -14.23
C GLU A 72 2.05 -8.00 -14.42
N ASN A 73 0.73 -8.23 -14.38
CA ASN A 73 -0.27 -7.16 -14.49
C ASN A 73 -0.20 -6.18 -13.32
N LEU A 74 0.07 -6.66 -12.10
CA LEU A 74 0.23 -5.81 -10.92
C LEU A 74 1.43 -4.86 -11.10
N VAL A 75 2.55 -5.38 -11.60
CA VAL A 75 3.75 -4.57 -11.86
C VAL A 75 3.51 -3.57 -13.00
N ASP A 76 2.92 -3.99 -14.13
CA ASP A 76 2.57 -3.08 -15.22
C ASP A 76 1.63 -1.95 -14.76
N THR A 77 0.61 -2.30 -13.98
CA THR A 77 -0.34 -1.32 -13.45
C THR A 77 0.36 -0.33 -12.51
N ALA A 78 1.25 -0.81 -11.64
CA ALA A 78 2.03 0.05 -10.75
C ALA A 78 2.93 1.02 -11.55
N ASP A 79 3.61 0.53 -12.59
CA ASP A 79 4.46 1.36 -13.46
C ASP A 79 3.64 2.42 -14.21
N ARG A 80 2.46 2.06 -14.70
CA ARG A 80 1.55 2.99 -15.38
C ARG A 80 1.02 4.08 -14.44
N LEU A 81 0.63 3.71 -13.22
CA LEU A 81 0.21 4.67 -12.19
C LEU A 81 1.36 5.62 -11.80
N PHE A 82 2.57 5.08 -11.65
CA PHE A 82 3.75 5.89 -11.33
C PHE A 82 4.06 6.89 -12.45
N ARG A 83 4.05 6.47 -13.72
CA ARG A 83 4.23 7.38 -14.86
C ARG A 83 3.15 8.46 -14.91
N ALA A 84 1.88 8.10 -14.67
CA ALA A 84 0.78 9.07 -14.63
C ALA A 84 0.98 10.10 -13.50
N HIS A 85 1.45 9.67 -12.33
CA HIS A 85 1.78 10.56 -11.22
C HIS A 85 2.91 11.53 -11.58
N GLN A 86 3.99 11.06 -12.22
CA GLN A 86 5.12 11.90 -12.64
C GLN A 86 4.70 13.00 -13.63
N VAL A 87 3.82 12.68 -14.59
CA VAL A 87 3.28 13.67 -15.54
C VAL A 87 2.50 14.76 -14.80
N ARG A 88 1.62 14.36 -13.86
CA ARG A 88 0.83 15.31 -13.06
C ARG A 88 1.71 16.25 -12.23
N GLU A 89 2.74 15.73 -11.57
CA GLU A 89 3.69 16.52 -10.79
C GLU A 89 4.47 17.54 -11.66
N THR A 90 4.92 17.09 -12.83
CA THR A 90 5.65 17.95 -13.79
C THR A 90 4.76 19.11 -14.27
N LEU A 91 3.50 18.82 -14.61
CA LEU A 91 2.53 19.83 -15.02
C LEU A 91 2.20 20.82 -13.89
N ALA A 92 1.97 20.32 -12.67
CA ALA A 92 1.72 21.16 -11.51
C ALA A 92 2.88 22.14 -11.25
N THR A 93 4.12 21.64 -11.35
CA THR A 93 5.33 22.45 -11.20
C THR A 93 5.43 23.52 -12.29
N ALA A 94 5.23 23.15 -13.56
CA ALA A 94 5.27 24.10 -14.69
C ALA A 94 4.21 25.20 -14.57
N LEU A 95 2.99 24.87 -14.14
CA LEU A 95 1.90 25.83 -13.92
C LEU A 95 2.21 26.78 -12.76
N SER A 96 2.85 26.29 -11.69
CA SER A 96 3.24 27.10 -10.54
C SER A 96 4.27 28.19 -10.90
N HIS A 97 5.19 27.90 -11.82
CA HIS A 97 6.17 28.87 -12.32
C HIS A 97 5.56 29.91 -13.26
N ARG A 98 4.53 29.54 -14.02
CA ARG A 98 3.82 30.47 -14.92
C ARG A 98 2.98 31.52 -14.19
N ARG A 99 2.47 31.20 -13.00
CA ARG A 99 1.65 32.10 -12.15
C ARG A 99 2.46 33.14 -11.37
N ARG A 100 3.79 32.99 -11.30
CA ARG A 100 4.70 33.92 -10.59
C ARG A 100 5.36 34.96 -11.53
N ARG A 101 5.05 34.92 -12.83
CA ARG A 101 5.41 35.94 -13.81
C ARG A 101 4.17 36.70 -14.24
#